data_AF-A0A2V8ULP0-F1
#
_entry.id   AF-A0A2V8ULP0-F1
#
_cell.length_a   1.000
_cell.length_b   1.000
_cell.length_c   1.000
_cell.angle_alpha   90.00
_cell.angle_beta   90.00
_cell.angle_gamma   90.00
#
_symmetry.space_group_name_H-M   'P 1'
#
loop_
_entity.id
_entity.type
_entity.pdbx_description
1 polymer ?
#
loop_
_entity_poly.entity_id
_entity_poly.type
_entity_poly.pdbx_seq_one_letter_code
_entity_poly.pdbx_strand_id
1 'polypeptide(L)' 'MSRDAVICEPGNGPANCHCTFGDWDRYEITSKDAKVTVMLNGKLVNEGFDAKPAHGNMGLQSEGWKVHYRNVAIKELP' A
#
# COMPACT_ATOMS: atom_id res chain seq x y z
N MET A 1 3.52 -7.33 6.47
CA MET A 1 2.92 -6.12 7.06
C MET A 1 3.79 -4.91 6.69
N SER A 2 3.73 -4.45 5.43
CA SER A 2 4.36 -3.17 5.07
C SER A 2 3.64 -2.06 5.83
N ARG A 3 4.36 -1.11 6.43
CA ARG A 3 3.76 -0.10 7.32
C ARG A 3 4.38 1.24 6.96
N ASP A 4 3.58 2.10 6.32
CA ASP A 4 3.75 3.54 6.13
C ASP A 4 4.41 4.03 4.82
N ALA A 5 3.66 4.87 4.08
CA ALA A 5 4.11 5.59 2.88
C ALA A 5 3.50 7.01 2.85
N VAL A 6 4.18 7.98 2.25
CA VAL A 6 3.72 9.37 2.05
C VAL A 6 3.65 9.65 0.57
N ILE A 7 2.46 9.97 0.07
CA ILE A 7 2.26 10.41 -1.32
C ILE A 7 2.47 11.93 -1.37
N CYS A 8 3.38 12.40 -2.22
CA CYS A 8 3.69 13.83 -2.40
C CYS A 8 3.00 14.43 -3.64
N GLU A 9 1.75 14.08 -3.92
CA GLU A 9 0.95 14.75 -4.94
C GLU A 9 -0.27 15.42 -4.31
N PRO A 10 -0.68 16.64 -4.74
CA PRO A 10 -1.96 17.21 -4.36
C PRO A 10 -3.09 16.38 -4.98
N GLY A 11 -3.48 15.31 -4.29
CA GLY A 11 -4.51 14.39 -4.75
C GLY A 11 -5.88 14.78 -4.22
N ASN A 12 -6.78 15.16 -5.13
CA ASN A 12 -8.24 15.08 -4.92
C ASN A 12 -8.67 13.60 -5.01
N GLY A 13 -8.13 12.76 -4.12
CA GLY A 13 -8.44 11.33 -4.05
C GLY A 13 -9.87 11.08 -3.58
N PRO A 14 -10.46 9.89 -3.85
CA PRO A 14 -11.80 9.57 -3.40
C PRO A 14 -11.90 9.82 -1.89
N ALA A 15 -12.92 10.58 -1.50
CA ALA A 15 -13.10 11.05 -0.14
C ALA A 15 -12.98 9.89 0.86
N ASN A 16 -12.10 10.07 1.85
CA ASN A 16 -12.08 9.42 3.17
C ASN A 16 -11.01 8.35 3.46
N CYS A 17 -10.12 7.99 2.54
CA CYS A 17 -9.06 7.01 2.87
C CYS A 17 -7.64 7.56 2.78
N HIS A 18 -7.37 8.57 1.95
CA HIS A 18 -6.07 9.25 1.86
C HIS A 18 -6.00 10.41 2.85
N CYS A 19 -4.87 10.54 3.56
CA CYS A 19 -4.59 11.72 4.37
C CYS A 19 -4.31 12.95 3.49
N THR A 20 -4.27 14.14 4.10
CA THR A 20 -3.90 15.36 3.39
C THR A 20 -2.46 15.34 2.92
N PHE A 21 -2.14 16.16 1.93
CA PHE A 21 -0.79 16.25 1.38
C PHE A 21 0.26 16.51 2.46
N GLY A 22 1.33 15.71 2.47
CA GLY A 22 2.42 15.80 3.45
C GLY A 22 2.17 15.01 4.75
N ASP A 23 0.96 14.52 4.96
CA ASP A 23 0.65 13.60 6.04
C ASP A 23 0.94 12.14 5.66
N TRP A 24 0.99 11.29 6.68
CA TRP A 24 1.35 9.88 6.53
C TRP A 24 0.13 9.03 6.27
N ASP A 25 0.18 8.22 5.22
CA ASP A 25 -0.74 7.13 5.01
C ASP A 25 -0.18 5.81 5.53
N ARG A 26 -1.05 5.02 6.14
CA ARG A 26 -0.75 3.65 6.52
C ARG A 26 -1.34 2.68 5.50
N TYR A 27 -0.45 2.08 4.71
CA TYR A 27 -0.78 0.91 3.90
C TYR A 27 -0.66 -0.36 4.73
N GLU A 28 -1.56 -1.32 4.47
CA GLU A 28 -1.38 -2.72 4.87
C GLU A 28 -1.77 -3.60 3.69
N ILE A 29 -0.77 -4.29 3.13
CA ILE A 29 -0.93 -5.16 1.98
C ILE A 29 -0.77 -6.60 2.43
N THR A 30 -1.77 -7.42 2.12
CA THR A 30 -1.77 -8.86 2.39
C THR A 30 -1.79 -9.60 1.06
N SER A 31 -0.80 -10.47 0.83
CA SER A 31 -0.80 -11.44 -0.26
C SER A 31 -0.89 -12.83 0.34
N LYS A 32 -1.97 -13.55 0.08
CA LYS A 32 -2.21 -14.91 0.57
C LYS A 32 -3.09 -15.67 -0.41
N ASP A 33 -2.74 -16.92 -0.71
CA ASP A 33 -3.53 -17.82 -1.57
C ASP A 33 -3.91 -17.18 -2.93
N ALA A 34 -2.94 -16.51 -3.57
CA ALA A 34 -3.12 -15.74 -4.81
C ALA A 34 -4.14 -14.58 -4.74
N LYS A 35 -4.61 -14.23 -3.54
CA LYS A 35 -5.41 -13.04 -3.26
C LYS A 35 -4.51 -11.92 -2.69
N VAL A 36 -4.66 -10.72 -3.24
CA VAL A 36 -4.00 -9.50 -2.75
C VAL A 36 -5.05 -8.55 -2.22
N THR A 37 -4.89 -8.09 -0.98
CA THR A 37 -5.76 -7.12 -0.34
C THR A 37 -4.94 -5.89 0.03
N VAL A 38 -5.44 -4.70 -0.32
CA VAL A 38 -4.82 -3.42 -0.01
C VAL A 38 -5.74 -2.64 0.93
N MET A 39 -5.24 -2.40 2.13
CA MET A 39 -5.86 -1.53 3.12
C MET A 39 -5.11 -0.19 3.14
N LEU A 40 -5.85 0.91 3.14
CA LEU A 40 -5.33 2.26 3.32
C LEU A 40 -6.01 2.89 4.52
N ASN A 41 -5.22 3.30 5.52
CA ASN A 41 -5.69 3.88 6.77
C ASN A 41 -6.83 3.06 7.42
N GLY A 42 -6.66 1.73 7.41
CA GLY A 42 -7.61 0.78 8.00
C GLY A 42 -8.86 0.50 7.16
N LYS A 43 -8.96 1.05 5.94
CA LYS A 43 -10.09 0.84 5.02
C LYS A 43 -9.64 0.00 3.82
N LEU A 44 -10.48 -0.95 3.43
CA LEU A 44 -10.26 -1.72 2.21
C LEU A 44 -10.41 -0.81 0.99
N VAL A 45 -9.36 -0.70 0.18
CA VAL A 45 -9.38 0.15 -1.03
C VAL A 45 -9.20 -0.65 -2.32
N ASN A 46 -8.62 -1.86 -2.25
CA ASN A 46 -8.47 -2.70 -3.43
C ASN A 46 -8.35 -4.20 -3.08
N GLU A 47 -8.79 -5.04 -4.00
CA GLU A 47 -8.62 -6.50 -3.99
C GLU A 47 -8.23 -7.01 -5.39
N GLY A 48 -7.27 -7.94 -5.41
CA GLY A 48 -6.89 -8.70 -6.60
C GLY A 48 -6.99 -10.20 -6.31
N PHE A 49 -7.37 -10.97 -7.32
CA PHE A 49 -7.55 -12.42 -7.24
C PHE A 49 -6.76 -13.10 -8.37
N ASP A 50 -6.48 -14.39 -8.21
CA ASP A 50 -5.76 -15.20 -9.19
C ASP A 50 -4.43 -14.58 -9.65
N ALA A 51 -3.68 -14.01 -8.70
CA ALA A 51 -2.40 -13.36 -8.97
C ALA A 51 -1.40 -14.31 -9.64
N LYS A 52 -0.85 -13.88 -10.79
CA LYS A 52 0.14 -14.64 -11.58
C LYS A 52 1.31 -13.72 -11.93
N PRO A 53 2.53 -13.99 -11.40
CA PRO A 53 2.88 -15.08 -10.48
C PRO A 53 2.27 -14.91 -9.07
N ALA A 54 2.06 -16.01 -8.35
CA ALA A 54 1.49 -16.00 -6.99
C ALA A 54 2.50 -15.65 -5.89
N HIS A 55 3.79 -15.63 -6.21
CA HIS A 55 4.89 -15.27 -5.31
C HIS A 55 5.97 -14.50 -6.07
N GLY A 56 6.76 -13.71 -5.35
CA GLY A 56 7.83 -12.92 -5.93
C GLY A 56 8.38 -11.89 -4.96
N ASN A 57 9.19 -11.00 -5.51
CA ASN A 57 9.86 -9.94 -4.74
C ASN A 57 8.91 -8.76 -4.52
N MET A 58 9.11 -8.05 -3.42
CA MET A 58 8.42 -6.78 -3.15
C MET A 58 9.36 -5.61 -3.43
N GLY A 59 8.82 -4.55 -4.03
CA GLY A 59 9.55 -3.32 -4.32
C GLY A 59 8.76 -2.10 -3.87
N LEU A 60 9.49 -1.04 -3.50
CA LEU A 60 8.92 0.29 -3.33
C LEU A 60 9.17 1.05 -4.62
N GLN A 61 8.12 1.62 -5.20
CA GLN A 61 8.19 2.38 -6.44
C GLN A 61 7.70 3.80 -6.20
N SER A 62 8.45 4.76 -6.74
CA SER A 62 8.03 6.14 -6.93
C SER A 62 8.07 6.46 -8.42
N GLU A 63 7.02 7.11 -8.93
CA GLU A 63 6.97 7.63 -10.30
C GLU A 63 6.63 9.12 -10.24
N GLY A 64 7.29 9.93 -11.07
CA GLY A 64 7.00 11.37 -11.22
C GLY A 64 7.47 12.28 -10.08
N TRP A 65 7.28 11.90 -8.82
CA TRP A 65 7.54 12.74 -7.65
C TRP A 65 8.25 12.00 -6.52
N LYS A 66 8.82 12.76 -5.59
CA LYS A 66 9.49 12.23 -4.41
C LYS A 66 8.47 11.56 -3.49
N VAL A 67 8.74 10.34 -3.04
CA VAL A 67 7.91 9.62 -2.07
C VAL A 67 8.74 9.34 -0.83
N HIS A 68 8.15 9.47 0.36
CA HIS A 68 8.81 9.12 1.61
C HIS A 68 8.19 7.84 2.18
N TYR A 69 9.03 6.88 2.56
CA TYR A 69 8.62 5.64 3.21
C TYR A 69 9.25 5.58 4.60
N ARG A 70 8.51 5.06 5.58
CA ARG A 70 9.04 4.77 6.92
C ARG A 70 8.43 3.47 7.41
N ASN A 71 8.89 2.93 8.54
CA ASN A 71 8.29 1.78 9.26
C ASN A 71 8.03 0.50 8.44
N VAL A 72 8.63 0.35 7.25
CA VAL A 72 8.41 -0.80 6.36
C VAL A 72 8.75 -2.10 7.06
N ALA A 73 7.77 -2.99 7.18
CA ALA A 73 7.93 -4.29 7.82
C ALA A 73 7.37 -5.41 6.93
N ILE A 74 7.78 -6.64 7.20
CA ILE A 74 7.27 -7.83 6.53
C ILE A 74 6.86 -8.82 7.62
N LYS A 75 5.76 -9.54 7.38
CA LYS A 75 5.28 -10.61 8.24
C LYS A 75 4.93 -11.76 7.32
N GLU A 76 5.59 -12.89 7.50
CA GLU A 76 5.21 -14.14 6.84
C GLU A 76 3.88 -14.62 7.42
N LEU A 77 3.00 -15.08 6.54
CA LEU A 77 1.69 -15.60 6.90
C LEU A 77 1.73 -17.13 6.86
N PRO A 78 0.98 -17.82 7.73
CA PRO A 78 0.83 -19.27 7.67
C PRO A 78 0.15 -19.72 6.37
#